data_AF-A0A8G2A286-F1
#
_entry.id   AF-A0A8G2A286-F1
#
_cell.length_a   1.000
_cell.length_b   1.000
_cell.length_c   1.000
_cell.angle_alpha   90.00
_cell.angle_beta   90.00
_cell.angle_gamma   90.00
#
_symmetry.space_group_name_H-M   'P 1'
#
loop_
_entity.id
_entity.type
_entity.pdbx_description
1 polymer ?
#
loop_
_entity_poly.entity_id
_entity_poly.type
_entity_poly.pdbx_seq_one_letter_code
_entity_poly.pdbx_strand_id
1 'polypeptide(L)'
;MAINKKDVICEYALNSLNDVASFARFVSYAENLSQLEELFKDEKAKEDYKQIWFELEIINALALSQWETEGRPSDWNTQWESGYKQDATNVMNELLNTLI
;
A
#
# COMPACT_ATOMS: atom_id res chain seq x y z
N MET A 1 -8.91 -25.03 -7.48
CA MET A 1 -9.40 -23.95 -6.60
C MET A 1 -8.93 -22.66 -7.24
N ALA A 2 -9.82 -21.82 -7.77
CA ALA A 2 -9.41 -20.54 -8.33
C ALA A 2 -8.91 -19.69 -7.17
N ILE A 3 -7.63 -19.30 -7.19
CA ILE A 3 -7.10 -18.34 -6.23
C ILE A 3 -7.86 -17.04 -6.47
N ASN A 4 -8.53 -16.52 -5.44
CA ASN A 4 -9.23 -15.24 -5.52
C ASN A 4 -8.17 -14.13 -5.71
N LYS A 5 -8.32 -13.29 -6.74
CA LYS A 5 -7.39 -12.17 -7.01
C LYS A 5 -7.26 -11.26 -5.79
N LYS A 6 -8.35 -11.03 -5.06
CA LYS A 6 -8.35 -10.24 -3.84
C LYS A 6 -7.45 -10.84 -2.76
N ASP A 7 -7.49 -12.16 -2.58
CA ASP A 7 -6.66 -12.84 -1.58
C ASP A 7 -5.17 -12.66 -1.89
N VAL A 8 -4.77 -12.73 -3.16
CA VAL A 8 -3.37 -12.48 -3.60
C VAL A 8 -2.97 -11.04 -3.34
N ILE A 9 -3.84 -10.08 -3.63
CA ILE A 9 -3.58 -8.65 -3.38
C ILE A 9 -3.43 -8.41 -1.88
N CYS A 10 -4.33 -8.96 -1.06
CA CYS A 10 -4.27 -8.85 0.40
C CYS A 10 -2.99 -9.48 0.97
N GLU A 11 -2.59 -10.66 0.50
CA GLU A 11 -1.36 -11.31 0.93
C GLU A 11 -0.13 -10.48 0.56
N TYR A 12 -0.08 -9.91 -0.65
CA TYR A 12 1.02 -9.03 -1.05
C TYR A 12 1.04 -7.75 -0.20
N ALA A 13 -0.12 -7.13 0.03
CA ALA A 13 -0.26 -5.94 0.87
C ALA A 13 0.29 -6.17 2.27
N LEU A 14 -0.12 -7.26 2.94
CA LEU A 14 0.33 -7.61 4.28
C LEU A 14 1.84 -7.84 4.35
N ASN A 15 2.39 -8.57 3.38
CA ASN A 15 3.83 -8.83 3.32
C ASN A 15 4.65 -7.56 3.01
N SER A 16 4.04 -6.56 2.38
CA SER A 16 4.71 -5.30 2.05
C SER A 16 4.96 -4.39 3.25
N LEU A 17 4.20 -4.55 4.35
CA LEU A 17 4.28 -3.72 5.56
C LEU A 17 5.52 -3.99 6.43
N ASN A 18 6.41 -4.87 6.01
CA ASN A 18 7.60 -5.26 6.80
C ASN A 18 8.73 -4.23 6.73
N ASP A 19 8.88 -3.55 5.59
CA ASP A 19 9.96 -2.59 5.36
C ASP A 19 9.58 -1.57 4.29
N VAL A 20 10.23 -0.41 4.31
CA VAL A 20 9.94 0.72 3.41
C VAL A 20 10.09 0.37 1.93
N ALA A 21 11.03 -0.52 1.56
CA ALA A 21 11.27 -0.88 0.17
C ALA A 21 10.19 -1.84 -0.36
N SER A 22 9.74 -2.78 0.47
CA SER A 22 8.62 -3.65 0.17
C SER A 22 7.31 -2.87 0.09
N PHE A 23 7.09 -1.92 1.00
CA PHE A 23 5.93 -1.03 0.97
C PHE A 23 5.89 -0.19 -0.31
N ALA A 24 6.99 0.47 -0.68
CA ALA A 24 7.07 1.26 -1.91
C ALA A 24 6.76 0.45 -3.17
N ARG A 25 7.24 -0.80 -3.24
CA ARG A 25 6.90 -1.72 -4.34
C ARG A 25 5.42 -2.06 -4.39
N PHE A 26 4.78 -2.23 -3.24
CA PHE A 26 3.34 -2.45 -3.20
C PHE A 26 2.57 -1.21 -3.63
N VAL A 27 2.94 0.00 -3.17
CA VAL A 27 2.21 1.22 -3.54
C VAL A 27 2.24 1.46 -5.05
N SER A 28 3.40 1.26 -5.69
CA SER A 28 3.51 1.33 -7.16
C SER A 28 2.69 0.24 -7.87
N TYR A 29 2.65 -0.98 -7.32
CA TYR A 29 1.79 -2.04 -7.84
C TYR A 29 0.29 -1.67 -7.71
N ALA A 30 -0.11 -1.13 -6.56
CA ALA A 30 -1.47 -0.77 -6.23
C ALA A 30 -2.04 0.34 -7.13
N GLU A 31 -1.20 1.24 -7.66
CA GLU A 31 -1.60 2.25 -8.64
C GLU A 31 -2.27 1.62 -9.87
N ASN A 32 -1.66 0.54 -10.35
CA ASN A 32 -2.07 -0.17 -11.56
C ASN A 32 -3.33 -1.00 -11.37
N LEU A 33 -3.68 -1.38 -10.12
CA LEU A 33 -4.91 -2.13 -9.84
C LEU A 33 -6.17 -1.35 -10.19
N SER A 34 -6.11 -0.01 -10.14
CA SER A 34 -7.23 0.84 -10.55
C SER A 34 -7.61 0.68 -12.03
N GLN A 35 -6.76 0.06 -12.86
CA GLN A 35 -7.06 -0.23 -14.27
C GLN A 35 -7.83 -1.54 -14.46
N LEU A 36 -7.96 -2.36 -13.42
CA LEU A 36 -8.64 -3.66 -13.46
C LEU A 36 -10.09 -3.50 -13.00
N GLU A 37 -11.01 -3.30 -13.95
CA GLU A 37 -12.42 -3.07 -13.65
C GLU A 37 -13.05 -4.22 -12.86
N GLU A 38 -12.56 -5.45 -13.02
CA GLU A 38 -13.08 -6.62 -12.30
C GLU A 38 -12.83 -6.60 -10.79
N LEU A 39 -11.98 -5.69 -10.29
CA LEU A 39 -11.70 -5.53 -8.86
C LEU A 39 -12.70 -4.62 -8.16
N PHE A 40 -13.54 -3.91 -8.90
CA PHE A 40 -14.44 -2.90 -8.37
C PHE A 40 -15.90 -3.23 -8.67
N LYS A 41 -16.76 -2.91 -7.71
CA LYS A 41 -18.21 -3.08 -7.87
C LYS A 41 -18.78 -2.11 -8.90
N ASP A 42 -18.29 -0.88 -8.88
CA ASP A 42 -18.72 0.25 -9.69
C ASP A 42 -17.63 1.33 -9.76
N GLU A 43 -17.83 2.34 -10.60
CA GLU A 43 -16.90 3.47 -10.76
C GLU A 43 -16.68 4.25 -9.46
N LYS A 44 -17.67 4.29 -8.57
CA LYS A 44 -17.54 5.01 -7.29
C LYS A 44 -16.55 4.30 -6.37
N ALA A 45 -16.63 2.98 -6.26
CA ALA A 45 -15.66 2.19 -5.50
C ALA A 45 -14.23 2.33 -6.04
N LYS A 46 -14.09 2.46 -7.36
CA LYS A 46 -12.80 2.72 -8.03
C LYS A 46 -12.27 4.13 -7.78
N GLU A 47 -13.13 5.14 -7.76
CA GLU A 47 -12.75 6.50 -7.36
C GLU A 47 -12.30 6.55 -5.89
N ASP A 48 -13.05 5.90 -5.00
CA ASP A 48 -12.71 5.81 -3.57
C ASP A 48 -11.37 5.09 -3.38
N TYR A 49 -11.13 4.00 -4.11
CA TYR A 49 -9.82 3.32 -4.13
C TYR A 49 -8.68 4.26 -4.54
N LYS A 50 -8.86 5.08 -5.58
CA LYS A 50 -7.82 6.02 -6.03
C LYS A 50 -7.54 7.10 -5.00
N GLN A 51 -8.55 7.56 -4.27
CA GLN A 51 -8.38 8.53 -3.19
C GLN A 51 -7.58 7.92 -2.03
N ILE A 52 -7.95 6.72 -1.59
CA ILE A 52 -7.24 6.03 -0.50
C ILE A 52 -5.82 5.64 -0.93
N TRP A 53 -5.63 5.21 -2.18
CA TRP A 53 -4.30 4.94 -2.72
C TRP A 53 -3.40 6.18 -2.69
N PHE A 54 -3.96 7.37 -2.95
CA PHE A 54 -3.19 8.61 -2.87
C PHE A 54 -2.71 8.90 -1.44
N GLU A 55 -3.52 8.61 -0.42
CA GLU A 55 -3.10 8.69 0.98
C GLU A 55 -1.96 7.71 1.28
N LEU A 56 -2.05 6.49 0.74
CA LEU A 56 -0.98 5.49 0.87
C LEU A 56 0.32 5.97 0.21
N GLU A 57 0.23 6.64 -0.95
CA GLU A 57 1.38 7.21 -1.65
C GLU A 57 1.99 8.41 -0.91
N ILE A 58 1.19 9.20 -0.18
CA ILE A 58 1.74 10.24 0.71
C ILE A 58 2.60 9.60 1.80
N ILE A 59 2.12 8.55 2.45
CA ILE A 59 2.90 7.82 3.49
C ILE A 59 4.20 7.27 2.89
N ASN A 60 4.10 6.65 1.71
CA ASN A 60 5.26 6.13 0.97
C ASN A 60 6.29 7.23 0.68
N ALA A 61 5.86 8.36 0.12
CA ALA A 61 6.72 9.48 -0.22
C ALA A 61 7.41 10.08 1.02
N LEU A 62 6.69 10.22 2.13
CA LEU A 62 7.25 10.71 3.40
C LEU A 62 8.31 9.75 3.95
N ALA A 63 8.00 8.45 3.99
CA ALA A 63 8.92 7.43 4.48
C ALA A 63 10.20 7.34 3.62
N LEU A 64 10.04 7.31 2.29
CA LEU A 64 11.18 7.31 1.36
C LEU A 64 12.02 8.58 1.48
N SER A 65 11.39 9.75 1.59
CA SER A 65 12.11 11.02 1.74
C SER A 65 12.95 11.06 3.02
N GLN A 66 12.42 10.57 4.15
CA GLN A 66 13.17 10.47 5.39
C GLN A 66 14.31 9.45 5.26
N TRP A 67 14.03 8.26 4.73
CA TRP A 67 15.04 7.21 4.53
C TRP A 67 16.20 7.68 3.64
N GLU A 68 15.92 8.44 2.59
CA GLU A 68 16.94 9.04 1.72
C GLU A 68 17.73 10.15 2.43
N THR A 69 17.05 10.99 3.21
CA THR A 69 17.68 12.09 3.97
C THR A 69 18.64 11.55 5.05
N GLU A 70 18.33 10.40 5.64
CA GLU A 70 19.19 9.70 6.61
C GLU A 70 20.33 8.90 5.95
N GLY A 71 20.46 8.94 4.62
CA GLY A 71 21.53 8.26 3.89
C GLY A 71 21.26 6.78 3.61
N ARG A 72 19.98 6.38 3.55
CA ARG A 72 19.53 5.01 3.27
C ARG A 72 20.07 3.98 4.27
N PRO A 73 19.85 4.17 5.58
CA PRO A 73 20.31 3.23 6.59
C PRO A 73 19.73 1.83 6.33
N SER A 74 20.56 0.81 6.58
CA SER A 74 20.16 -0.60 6.42
C SER A 74 19.26 -1.10 7.56
N ASP A 75 19.34 -0.45 8.74
CA ASP A 75 18.48 -0.72 9.90
C ASP A 75 17.46 0.41 10.07
N TRP A 76 16.56 0.54 9.10
CA TRP A 76 15.47 1.53 9.14
C TRP A 76 14.13 0.92 9.57
N ASN A 77 14.13 -0.38 9.90
CA ASN A 77 12.91 -1.08 10.30
C ASN A 77 12.33 -0.47 11.58
N THR A 78 13.16 -0.05 12.53
CA THR A 78 12.68 0.59 13.77
C THR A 78 11.93 1.90 13.48
N GLN A 79 12.44 2.73 12.58
CA GLN A 79 11.82 4.00 12.15
C GLN A 79 10.53 3.73 11.37
N TRP A 80 10.54 2.74 10.47
CA TRP A 80 9.35 2.29 9.77
C TRP A 80 8.25 1.83 10.74
N GLU A 81 8.60 0.94 11.68
CA GLU A 81 7.65 0.36 12.64
C GLU A 81 7.04 1.40 13.58
N SER A 82 7.86 2.34 14.08
CA SER A 82 7.41 3.35 15.03
C SER A 82 6.78 4.58 14.38
N GLY A 83 7.19 4.92 13.16
CA GLY A 83 6.81 6.18 12.50
C GLY A 83 5.76 6.06 11.41
N TYR A 84 5.62 4.90 10.76
CA TYR A 84 4.83 4.79 9.52
C TYR A 84 3.93 3.57 9.43
N LYS A 85 4.37 2.42 9.98
CA LYS A 85 3.70 1.12 9.79
C LYS A 85 2.25 1.13 10.25
N GLN A 86 1.92 1.80 11.35
CA GLN A 86 0.54 1.83 11.86
C GLN A 86 -0.40 2.59 10.91
N ASP A 87 0.01 3.77 10.46
CA ASP A 87 -0.79 4.58 9.52
C ASP A 87 -0.88 3.89 8.16
N ALA A 88 0.24 3.35 7.66
CA ALA A 88 0.28 2.53 6.45
C ALA A 88 -0.69 1.34 6.55
N THR A 89 -0.73 0.65 7.69
CA THR A 89 -1.63 -0.49 7.92
C THR A 89 -3.10 -0.05 7.90
N ASN A 90 -3.43 1.07 8.53
CA ASN A 90 -4.80 1.58 8.59
C ASN A 90 -5.30 1.93 7.18
N VAL A 91 -4.55 2.75 6.45
CA VAL A 91 -4.88 3.16 5.07
C VAL A 91 -4.90 1.95 4.13
N MET A 92 -3.97 1.01 4.30
CA MET A 92 -3.97 -0.24 3.54
C MET A 92 -5.25 -1.05 3.74
N ASN A 93 -5.73 -1.17 4.98
CA ASN A 93 -6.97 -1.89 5.25
C ASN A 93 -8.18 -1.21 4.60
N GLU A 94 -8.23 0.12 4.64
CA GLU A 94 -9.26 0.90 3.95
C GLU A 94 -9.22 0.66 2.43
N LEU A 95 -8.01 0.66 1.85
CA LEU A 95 -7.80 0.39 0.43
C LEU A 95 -8.30 -1.00 0.02
N LEU A 96 -7.94 -2.03 0.78
CA LEU A 96 -8.33 -3.41 0.48
C LEU A 96 -9.84 -3.65 0.63
N ASN A 97 -10.52 -2.86 1.47
CA ASN A 97 -11.96 -2.94 1.68
C ASN A 97 -12.79 -2.43 0.49
N THR A 98 -12.20 -1.65 -0.43
CA THR A 98 -12.91 -1.20 -1.64
C THR A 98 -12.95 -2.26 -2.74
N LEU A 99 -12.12 -3.30 -2.64
CA LEU A 99 -12.03 -4.39 -3.61
C LEU A 99 -13.17 -5.40 -3.40
N ILE A 100 -13.73 -5.96 -4.48
CA ILE A 100 -14.78 -7.00 -4.41
C ILE A 100 -14.24 -8.41 -4.21
#